data_AF-A0A3Q3NRW1-F1
#
_entry.id   AF-A0A3Q3NRW1-F1
#
_cell.length_a   1.000
_cell.length_b   1.000
_cell.length_c   1.000
_cell.angle_alpha   90.00
_cell.angle_beta   90.00
_cell.angle_gamma   90.00
#
_symmetry.space_group_name_H-M   'P 1'
#
loop_
_entity.id
_entity.type
_entity.pdbx_description
1 polymer ?
#
loop_
_entity_poly.entity_id
_entity_poly.type
_entity_poly.pdbx_seq_one_letter_code
_entity_poly.pdbx_strand_id
1 'polypeptide(L)'
;MQDIPFVLSANLHGGELVVTYPFDCTRDWAPQEDTPTADNAFFRWLATVYASTNLVMANPDRRICHYEDFQKHNNIINGGAWHTVPGSMNDFSYLHTNCFEVTVELSCDKFPHASELPVEWENNKESLLVYMEQIHRGIKGVIRDKLTKQGITDAVVKVEDHDHDIRSGDPRQRREDPPGPAAASSCAEAPKATRQHQGPQPAPGESAPAGGAADEEGSVHQSPERMRAGRDEGTEEASDVSWITGWKSSRGENRPL
;
A
#
# COMPACT_ATOMS: atom_id res chain seq x y z
N MET A 1 -4.96 18.53 -1.84
CA MET A 1 -4.74 17.22 -2.50
C MET A 1 -5.42 17.10 -3.87
N GLN A 2 -6.25 18.05 -4.32
CA GLN A 2 -7.01 17.89 -5.58
C GLN A 2 -6.25 18.37 -6.83
N ASP A 3 -5.20 19.18 -6.67
CA ASP A 3 -4.47 19.76 -7.80
C ASP A 3 -3.40 18.83 -8.40
N ILE A 4 -2.95 17.84 -7.61
CA ILE A 4 -1.90 16.89 -7.99
C ILE A 4 -2.47 15.48 -7.76
N PRO A 5 -2.35 14.56 -8.73
CA PRO A 5 -2.78 13.18 -8.57
C PRO A 5 -1.79 12.40 -7.70
N PHE A 6 -1.79 12.68 -6.40
CA PHE A 6 -0.99 11.92 -5.43
C PHE A 6 -1.46 10.46 -5.40
N VAL A 7 -0.49 9.54 -5.37
CA VAL A 7 -0.71 8.09 -5.38
C VAL A 7 -0.31 7.49 -4.04
N LEU A 8 0.82 7.94 -3.50
CA LEU A 8 1.37 7.51 -2.22
C LEU A 8 1.76 8.75 -1.41
N SER A 9 1.45 8.74 -0.13
CA SER A 9 1.79 9.79 0.84
C SER A 9 2.12 9.17 2.20
N ALA A 10 2.86 9.91 3.01
CA ALA A 10 3.04 9.60 4.42
C ALA A 10 3.01 10.91 5.20
N ASN A 11 2.22 10.95 6.27
CA ASN A 11 2.26 12.05 7.22
C ASN A 11 3.19 11.68 8.38
N LEU A 12 3.98 12.65 8.85
CA LEU A 12 5.05 12.41 9.83
C LEU A 12 4.68 13.05 11.16
N HIS A 13 4.68 12.24 12.20
CA HIS A 13 4.30 12.58 13.56
C HIS A 13 5.43 12.19 14.53
N GLY A 14 5.27 12.64 15.78
CA GLY A 14 6.14 12.25 16.87
C GLY A 14 5.35 12.13 18.16
N GLY A 15 5.90 11.35 19.08
CA GLY A 15 5.29 11.01 20.35
C GLY A 15 5.28 9.51 20.60
N GLU A 16 5.25 8.69 19.57
CA GLU A 16 5.38 7.24 19.65
C GLU A 16 6.38 6.74 18.61
N LEU A 17 6.55 5.41 18.53
CA LEU A 17 7.45 4.79 17.56
C LEU A 17 6.76 3.59 16.89
N VAL A 18 5.95 3.90 15.88
CA VAL A 18 5.05 2.98 15.18
C VAL A 18 4.62 3.58 13.82
N VAL A 19 4.23 2.75 12.86
CA VAL A 19 3.55 3.21 11.64
C VAL A 19 2.08 2.83 11.71
N THR A 20 1.19 3.81 11.70
CA THR A 20 -0.25 3.57 11.68
C THR A 20 -0.79 3.59 10.26
N TYR A 21 -1.76 2.74 10.00
CA TYR A 21 -2.42 2.65 8.71
C TYR A 21 -3.95 2.69 8.84
N PRO A 22 -4.67 3.13 7.80
CA PRO A 22 -6.12 3.35 7.87
C PRO A 22 -6.95 2.09 8.16
N PHE A 23 -8.19 2.23 8.63
CA PHE A 23 -8.80 3.50 9.04
C PHE A 23 -8.35 3.95 10.44
N ASP A 24 -8.30 5.26 10.65
CA ASP A 24 -8.09 5.86 11.97
C ASP A 24 -9.41 6.05 12.72
N CYS A 25 -10.53 6.27 12.02
CA CYS A 25 -11.84 6.37 12.63
C CYS A 25 -12.51 4.99 12.78
N THR A 26 -12.88 4.66 14.02
CA THR A 26 -13.65 3.45 14.33
C THR A 26 -15.11 3.55 13.88
N ARG A 27 -15.79 2.40 13.76
CA ARG A 27 -17.24 2.35 13.58
C ARG A 27 -17.92 2.74 14.89
N ASP A 28 -19.06 3.42 14.79
CA ASP A 28 -19.88 3.85 15.94
C ASP A 28 -19.12 4.63 17.04
N TRP A 29 -17.99 5.26 16.71
CA TRP A 29 -17.13 6.01 17.63
C TRP A 29 -16.57 5.16 18.79
N ALA A 30 -16.41 3.85 18.59
CA ALA A 30 -15.76 2.99 19.58
C ALA A 30 -14.35 3.53 19.94
N PRO A 31 -13.91 3.51 21.21
CA PRO A 31 -12.60 4.05 21.57
C PRO A 31 -11.42 3.38 20.85
N GLN A 32 -11.51 2.05 20.65
CA GLN A 32 -10.53 1.21 19.99
C GLN A 32 -11.23 0.04 19.28
N GLU A 33 -11.03 -0.12 17.98
CA GLU A 33 -11.53 -1.25 17.19
C GLU A 33 -10.72 -1.38 15.88
N ASP A 34 -10.33 -2.60 15.50
CA ASP A 34 -9.69 -2.85 14.22
C ASP A 34 -10.66 -2.54 13.06
N THR A 35 -10.30 -1.55 12.24
CA THR A 35 -11.13 -1.02 11.17
C THR A 35 -10.39 -1.07 9.83
N PRO A 36 -10.30 -2.25 9.20
CA PRO A 36 -9.54 -2.42 7.97
C PRO A 36 -10.21 -1.75 6.76
N THR A 37 -9.38 -1.25 5.85
CA THR A 37 -9.79 -0.81 4.50
C THR A 37 -9.95 -2.00 3.54
N ALA A 38 -10.50 -1.76 2.35
CA ALA A 38 -10.46 -2.74 1.26
C ALA A 38 -9.01 -3.08 0.86
N ASP A 39 -8.10 -2.11 0.93
CA ASP A 39 -6.66 -2.25 0.66
C ASP A 39 -5.80 -2.60 1.90
N ASN A 40 -6.40 -3.19 2.94
CA ASN A 40 -5.71 -3.41 4.22
C ASN A 40 -4.38 -4.20 4.07
N ALA A 41 -4.34 -5.20 3.18
CA ALA A 41 -3.11 -5.94 2.92
C ALA A 41 -1.98 -5.05 2.36
N PHE A 42 -2.31 -4.14 1.45
CA PHE A 42 -1.36 -3.21 0.86
C PHE A 42 -0.93 -2.14 1.86
N PHE A 43 -1.85 -1.62 2.68
CA PHE A 43 -1.51 -0.71 3.77
C PHE A 43 -0.58 -1.33 4.81
N ARG A 44 -0.83 -2.58 5.20
CA ARG A 44 0.08 -3.33 6.08
C ARG A 44 1.45 -3.52 5.44
N TRP A 45 1.52 -3.76 4.13
CA TRP A 45 2.78 -3.81 3.40
C TRP A 45 3.52 -2.48 3.47
N LEU A 46 2.86 -1.37 3.12
CA LEU A 46 3.43 -0.02 3.17
C LEU A 46 3.97 0.33 4.56
N ALA A 47 3.19 0.05 5.60
CA ALA A 47 3.59 0.28 6.98
C ALA A 47 4.80 -0.59 7.36
N THR A 48 4.80 -1.86 6.96
CA THR A 48 5.90 -2.80 7.23
C THR A 48 7.19 -2.35 6.56
N VAL A 49 7.14 -1.89 5.30
CA VAL A 49 8.31 -1.41 4.55
C VAL A 49 9.03 -0.31 5.32
N TYR A 50 8.29 0.66 5.84
CA TYR A 50 8.87 1.74 6.63
C TYR A 50 9.40 1.21 7.97
N ALA A 51 8.55 0.51 8.74
CA ALA A 51 8.85 0.13 10.11
C ALA A 51 10.00 -0.89 10.22
N SER A 52 10.14 -1.80 9.25
CA SER A 52 11.21 -2.81 9.25
C SER A 52 12.58 -2.29 8.81
N THR A 53 12.63 -1.13 8.18
CA THR A 53 13.88 -0.50 7.71
C THR A 53 14.36 0.64 8.60
N ASN A 54 13.50 1.14 9.49
CA ASN A 54 13.89 2.17 10.45
C ASN A 54 14.76 1.54 11.54
N LEU A 55 15.95 2.10 11.76
CA LEU A 55 16.97 1.50 12.62
C LEU A 55 16.49 1.32 14.07
N VAL A 56 15.66 2.23 14.59
CA VAL A 56 15.15 2.16 15.95
C VAL A 56 13.91 1.29 16.00
N MET A 57 12.92 1.48 15.11
CA MET A 57 11.71 0.63 15.06
C MET A 57 12.03 -0.85 14.86
N ALA A 58 13.04 -1.18 14.06
CA ALA A 58 13.44 -2.57 13.83
C ALA A 58 14.23 -3.18 15.00
N ASN A 59 14.77 -2.36 15.90
CA ASN A 59 15.59 -2.84 17.01
C ASN A 59 14.72 -3.51 18.09
N PRO A 60 14.93 -4.82 18.40
CA PRO A 60 14.21 -5.53 19.44
C PRO A 60 14.57 -5.04 20.85
N ASP A 61 15.77 -4.51 21.05
CA ASP A 61 16.28 -4.07 22.36
C ASP A 61 15.97 -2.61 22.66
N ARG A 62 15.18 -1.94 21.81
CA ARG A 62 14.84 -0.53 22.03
C ARG A 62 13.99 -0.34 23.29
N ARG A 63 14.05 0.87 23.84
CA ARG A 63 13.15 1.27 24.92
C ARG A 63 11.73 1.48 24.37
N ILE A 64 10.74 1.00 25.11
CA ILE A 64 9.33 1.35 24.90
C ILE A 64 9.14 2.85 25.14
N CYS A 65 8.35 3.52 24.31
CA CYS A 65 7.99 4.93 24.47
C CYS A 65 7.00 5.10 25.66
N HIS A 66 5.77 5.60 25.44
CA HIS A 66 4.89 6.00 26.54
C HIS A 66 3.75 5.02 26.79
N TYR A 67 2.98 4.66 25.75
CA TYR A 67 1.68 4.02 25.94
C TYR A 67 1.68 2.50 25.74
N GLU A 68 2.26 2.03 24.65
CA GLU A 68 2.15 0.64 24.21
C GLU A 68 3.47 0.09 23.69
N ASP A 69 3.65 -1.21 23.88
CA ASP A 69 4.75 -1.94 23.25
C ASP A 69 4.34 -2.41 21.85
N PHE A 70 4.56 -1.53 20.86
CA PHE A 70 4.23 -1.80 19.46
C PHE A 70 5.08 -2.92 18.82
N GLN A 71 6.14 -3.42 19.48
CA GLN A 71 6.88 -4.58 18.98
C GLN A 71 6.00 -5.82 18.88
N LYS A 72 4.99 -5.93 19.75
CA LYS A 72 3.98 -7.01 19.72
C LYS A 72 3.13 -7.00 18.45
N HIS A 73 3.09 -5.87 17.75
CA HIS A 73 2.36 -5.67 16.50
C HIS A 73 3.29 -5.49 15.31
N ASN A 74 4.55 -5.91 15.43
CA ASN A 74 5.59 -5.70 14.41
C ASN A 74 5.80 -4.22 14.04
N ASN A 75 5.59 -3.32 15.01
CA ASN A 75 5.76 -1.87 14.86
C ASN A 75 4.80 -1.21 13.86
N ILE A 76 3.71 -1.88 13.52
CA ILE A 76 2.62 -1.35 12.71
C ILE A 76 1.29 -1.55 13.43
N ILE A 77 0.32 -0.68 13.22
CA ILE A 77 -1.01 -0.85 13.82
C ILE A 77 -2.10 -0.18 12.97
N ASN A 78 -3.30 -0.75 12.96
CA ASN A 78 -4.47 -0.05 12.42
C ASN A 78 -4.79 1.15 13.32
N GLY A 79 -5.07 2.31 12.74
CA GLY A 79 -5.32 3.53 13.50
C GLY A 79 -6.46 3.39 14.51
N GLY A 80 -7.62 2.90 14.06
CA GLY A 80 -8.78 2.63 14.91
C GLY A 80 -8.51 1.61 16.00
N ALA A 81 -7.65 0.62 15.75
CA ALA A 81 -7.23 -0.36 16.77
C ALA A 81 -6.38 0.28 17.87
N TRP A 82 -5.58 1.30 17.54
CA TRP A 82 -4.78 2.03 18.50
C TRP A 82 -5.59 3.07 19.29
N HIS A 83 -6.24 4.00 18.60
CA HIS A 83 -7.22 4.91 19.17
C HIS A 83 -8.00 5.62 18.05
N THR A 84 -9.30 5.81 18.24
CA THR A 84 -10.14 6.45 17.21
C THR A 84 -9.73 7.92 16.99
N VAL A 85 -9.45 8.30 15.74
CA VAL A 85 -9.16 9.69 15.33
C VAL A 85 -10.11 10.12 14.21
N PRO A 86 -11.25 10.73 14.56
CA PRO A 86 -12.17 11.31 13.59
C PRO A 86 -11.54 12.41 12.74
N GLY A 87 -11.76 12.38 11.43
CA GLY A 87 -11.31 13.43 10.53
C GLY A 87 -9.79 13.48 10.32
N SER A 88 -9.12 12.33 10.45
CA SER A 88 -7.69 12.23 10.17
C SER A 88 -7.39 12.51 8.69
N MET A 89 -6.18 13.00 8.43
CA MET A 89 -5.73 13.25 7.06
C MET A 89 -5.57 11.94 6.27
N ASN A 90 -5.15 10.86 6.92
CA ASN A 90 -5.03 9.53 6.31
C ASN A 90 -6.36 9.04 5.73
N ASP A 91 -7.41 9.06 6.54
CA ASP A 91 -8.74 8.62 6.15
C ASP A 91 -9.28 9.51 5.03
N PHE A 92 -9.03 10.82 5.11
CA PHE A 92 -9.40 11.76 4.06
C PHE A 92 -8.69 11.45 2.74
N SER A 93 -7.37 11.23 2.77
CA SER A 93 -6.55 10.88 1.61
C SER A 93 -7.10 9.66 0.88
N TYR A 94 -7.41 8.59 1.61
CA TYR A 94 -7.93 7.35 1.04
C TYR A 94 -9.38 7.46 0.54
N LEU A 95 -10.26 8.15 1.28
CA LEU A 95 -11.70 8.20 0.93
C LEU A 95 -12.04 9.24 -0.13
N HIS A 96 -11.25 10.31 -0.28
CA HIS A 96 -11.59 11.45 -1.14
C HIS A 96 -10.61 11.64 -2.30
N THR A 97 -9.55 10.84 -2.39
CA THR A 97 -8.55 10.91 -3.46
C THR A 97 -8.08 9.50 -3.82
N ASN A 98 -7.16 9.38 -4.79
CA ASN A 98 -6.51 8.11 -5.12
C ASN A 98 -5.31 7.79 -4.20
N CYS A 99 -5.02 8.63 -3.21
CA CYS A 99 -3.77 8.58 -2.47
C CYS A 99 -3.86 7.62 -1.29
N PHE A 100 -2.94 6.66 -1.26
CA PHE A 100 -2.69 5.83 -0.08
C PHE A 100 -1.79 6.61 0.88
N GLU A 101 -2.29 6.88 2.09
CA GLU A 101 -1.54 7.61 3.12
C GLU A 101 -1.44 6.82 4.42
N VAL A 102 -0.26 6.82 5.03
CA VAL A 102 0.01 6.26 6.37
C VAL A 102 0.49 7.38 7.30
N THR A 103 0.35 7.19 8.62
CA THR A 103 1.04 8.02 9.62
C THR A 103 2.27 7.31 10.11
N VAL A 104 3.39 8.01 10.15
CA VAL A 104 4.63 7.52 10.75
C VAL A 104 4.91 8.29 12.04
N GLU A 105 4.88 7.61 13.17
CA GLU A 105 5.36 8.14 14.45
C GLU A 105 6.87 7.88 14.56
N LEU A 106 7.68 8.94 14.35
CA LEU A 106 9.12 8.82 14.10
C LEU A 106 9.98 8.62 15.35
N SER A 107 9.51 9.14 16.49
CA SER A 107 10.32 9.27 17.71
C SER A 107 9.44 9.40 18.96
N CYS A 108 9.91 8.87 20.08
CA CYS A 108 9.22 9.03 21.37
C CYS A 108 9.18 10.50 21.84
N ASP A 109 10.21 11.29 21.52
CA ASP A 109 10.25 12.72 21.81
C ASP A 109 9.64 13.50 20.64
N LYS A 110 8.66 14.35 20.95
CA LYS A 110 7.99 15.23 19.98
C LYS A 110 8.87 16.41 19.56
N PHE A 111 9.80 16.82 20.42
CA PHE A 111 10.69 17.95 20.20
C PHE A 111 12.11 17.58 20.63
N PRO A 112 12.78 16.67 19.89
CA PRO A 112 14.15 16.27 20.20
C PRO A 112 15.09 17.46 20.13
N HIS A 113 16.20 17.41 20.88
CA HIS A 113 17.18 18.47 20.86
C HIS A 113 17.86 18.54 19.49
N ALA A 114 18.29 19.73 19.06
CA ALA A 114 18.93 19.92 17.74
C ALA A 114 20.17 19.03 17.52
N SER A 115 20.84 18.63 18.61
CA SER A 115 21.98 17.71 18.57
C SER A 115 21.60 16.26 18.21
N GLU A 116 20.34 15.87 18.37
CA GLU A 116 19.83 14.52 18.10
C GLU A 116 19.32 14.36 16.66
N LEU A 117 18.99 15.47 15.98
CA LEU A 117 18.48 15.48 14.61
C LEU A 117 19.36 14.71 13.60
N PRO A 118 20.71 14.75 13.64
CA PRO A 118 21.53 13.94 12.74
C PRO A 118 21.31 12.43 12.93
N VAL A 119 21.08 11.99 14.17
CA VAL A 119 20.81 10.58 14.48
C VAL A 119 19.40 10.21 14.02
N GLU A 120 18.42 11.08 14.27
CA GLU A 120 17.05 10.85 13.78
C GLU A 120 16.96 10.77 12.25
N TRP A 121 17.77 11.57 11.55
CA TRP A 121 17.90 11.47 10.11
C TRP A 121 18.44 10.10 9.70
N GLU A 122 19.56 9.64 10.26
CA GLU A 122 20.13 8.34 9.89
C GLU A 122 19.20 7.18 10.26
N ASN A 123 18.40 7.29 11.33
CA ASN A 123 17.39 6.30 11.70
C ASN A 123 16.29 6.13 10.64
N ASN A 124 15.91 7.21 9.95
CA ASN A 124 14.74 7.27 9.07
C ASN A 124 15.10 7.33 7.57
N LYS A 125 16.34 7.66 7.23
CA LYS A 125 16.79 7.90 5.85
C LYS A 125 16.45 6.74 4.92
N GLU A 126 16.84 5.52 5.29
CA GLU A 126 16.57 4.34 4.46
C GLU A 126 15.06 4.09 4.34
N SER A 127 14.33 4.16 5.46
CA SER A 127 12.86 4.00 5.49
C SER A 127 12.13 4.96 4.58
N LEU A 128 12.51 6.23 4.57
CA LEU A 128 11.93 7.23 3.68
C LEU A 128 12.19 6.89 2.21
N LEU A 129 13.42 6.47 1.87
CA LEU A 129 13.78 6.11 0.50
C LEU A 129 13.01 4.87 0.03
N VAL A 130 13.04 3.77 0.78
CA VAL A 130 12.34 2.53 0.40
C VAL A 130 10.83 2.71 0.38
N TYR A 131 10.29 3.58 1.25
CA TYR A 131 8.86 3.91 1.25
C TYR A 131 8.48 4.66 -0.03
N MET A 132 9.25 5.68 -0.42
CA MET A 132 9.02 6.40 -1.69
C MET A 132 9.10 5.48 -2.91
N GLU A 133 9.97 4.47 -2.90
CA GLU A 133 10.05 3.49 -3.98
C GLU A 133 8.77 2.67 -4.15
N GLN A 134 7.95 2.52 -3.10
CA GLN A 134 6.69 1.77 -3.17
C GLN A 134 5.67 2.39 -4.13
N ILE A 135 5.79 3.69 -4.46
CA ILE A 135 4.93 4.36 -5.46
C ILE A 135 5.06 3.73 -6.86
N HIS A 136 6.12 2.97 -7.11
CA HIS A 136 6.35 2.30 -8.39
C HIS A 136 5.84 0.86 -8.44
N ARG A 137 5.28 0.36 -7.34
CA ARG A 137 4.72 -0.97 -7.23
C ARG A 137 3.26 -0.98 -7.73
N GLY A 138 2.84 -2.12 -8.28
CA GLY A 138 1.50 -2.30 -8.82
C GLY A 138 1.43 -2.05 -10.33
N ILE A 139 0.27 -1.59 -10.77
CA ILE A 139 -0.08 -1.46 -12.18
C ILE A 139 -0.29 0.02 -12.50
N LYS A 140 0.27 0.47 -13.61
CA LYS A 140 0.01 1.82 -14.12
C LYS A 140 -0.14 1.78 -15.61
N GLY A 141 -0.96 2.66 -16.17
CA GLY A 141 -1.31 2.61 -17.57
C GLY A 141 -1.98 3.89 -18.03
N VAL A 142 -2.31 3.95 -19.32
CA VAL A 142 -3.07 5.06 -19.88
C VAL A 142 -4.39 4.54 -20.41
N ILE A 143 -5.48 5.21 -20.05
CA ILE A 143 -6.82 4.93 -20.57
C ILE A 143 -7.04 5.83 -21.78
N ARG A 144 -7.23 5.23 -22.95
CA ARG A 144 -7.45 5.97 -24.20
C ARG A 144 -8.79 5.66 -24.82
N ASP A 145 -9.37 6.70 -25.41
CA ASP A 145 -10.52 6.54 -26.28
C ASP A 145 -10.13 5.79 -27.56
N LYS A 146 -10.88 4.74 -27.89
CA LYS A 146 -10.55 3.81 -28.97
C LYS A 146 -10.42 4.48 -30.33
N LEU A 147 -11.22 5.51 -30.61
CA LEU A 147 -11.28 6.17 -31.91
C LEU A 147 -10.29 7.33 -32.00
N THR A 148 -10.34 8.24 -31.01
CA THR A 148 -9.56 9.48 -31.01
C THR A 148 -8.12 9.27 -30.51
N LYS A 149 -7.85 8.15 -29.83
CA LYS A 149 -6.59 7.83 -29.15
C LYS A 149 -6.17 8.85 -28.08
N GLN A 150 -7.07 9.76 -27.70
CA GLN A 150 -6.85 10.74 -26.63
C GLN A 150 -7.00 10.11 -25.25
N GLY A 151 -6.27 10.64 -24.27
CA GLY A 151 -6.37 10.19 -22.88
C GLY A 151 -7.74 10.54 -22.27
N ILE A 152 -8.32 9.60 -21.52
CA ILE A 152 -9.57 9.81 -20.81
C ILE A 152 -9.27 10.17 -19.35
N THR A 153 -9.73 11.33 -18.93
CA THR A 153 -9.66 11.82 -17.56
C THR A 153 -10.88 11.36 -16.76
N ASP A 154 -10.71 11.16 -15.46
CA ASP A 154 -11.76 10.76 -14.52
C ASP A 154 -12.46 9.43 -14.88
N ALA A 155 -11.76 8.56 -15.63
CA ALA A 155 -12.24 7.22 -15.86
C ALA A 155 -12.03 6.38 -14.59
N VAL A 156 -13.03 5.56 -14.27
CA VAL A 156 -13.00 4.66 -13.11
C VAL A 156 -12.29 3.38 -13.49
N VAL A 157 -11.26 3.03 -12.73
CA VAL A 157 -10.52 1.78 -12.82
C VAL A 157 -10.95 0.91 -11.65
N LYS A 158 -11.61 -0.22 -11.97
CA LYS A 158 -12.04 -1.22 -11.00
C LYS A 158 -11.17 -2.46 -11.10
N VAL A 159 -10.84 -3.02 -9.95
CA VAL A 159 -10.19 -4.34 -9.84
C VAL A 159 -11.26 -5.33 -9.41
N GLU A 160 -11.40 -6.44 -10.15
CA GLU A 160 -12.38 -7.47 -9.80
C GLU A 160 -12.15 -7.99 -8.38
N ASP A 161 -13.23 -8.16 -7.62
CA ASP A 161 -13.25 -8.56 -6.21
C ASP A 161 -12.55 -7.59 -5.22
N HIS A 162 -12.40 -6.31 -5.59
CA HIS A 162 -11.80 -5.28 -4.74
C HIS A 162 -12.73 -4.06 -4.56
N ASP A 163 -13.08 -3.73 -3.32
CA ASP A 163 -14.06 -2.68 -2.99
C ASP A 163 -13.39 -1.31 -2.78
N HIS A 164 -12.56 -0.90 -3.74
CA HIS A 164 -11.97 0.44 -3.82
C HIS A 164 -11.59 0.77 -5.26
N ASP A 165 -12.24 1.78 -5.80
CA ASP A 165 -12.09 2.22 -7.19
C ASP A 165 -11.10 3.40 -7.28
N ILE A 166 -10.26 3.42 -8.33
CA ILE A 166 -9.29 4.50 -8.61
C ILE A 166 -9.71 5.29 -9.85
N ARG A 167 -9.50 6.61 -9.85
CA ARG A 167 -9.83 7.48 -10.99
C ARG A 167 -8.60 7.93 -11.79
N SER A 168 -8.70 8.03 -13.11
CA SER A 168 -7.58 8.57 -13.93
C SER A 168 -7.43 10.09 -13.78
N GLY A 169 -6.18 10.56 -13.64
CA GLY A 169 -5.87 12.00 -13.53
C GLY A 169 -5.86 12.76 -14.86
N ASP A 170 -5.91 14.10 -14.82
CA ASP A 170 -5.79 14.95 -16.02
C ASP A 170 -4.33 14.95 -16.54
N PRO A 171 -4.09 14.58 -17.82
CA PRO A 171 -2.74 14.65 -18.42
C PRO A 171 -2.11 16.05 -18.36
N ARG A 172 -2.90 17.12 -18.26
CA ARG A 172 -2.43 18.52 -18.24
C ARG A 172 -1.97 19.02 -16.88
N GLN A 173 -2.23 18.27 -15.80
CA GLN A 173 -1.78 18.65 -14.44
C GLN A 173 -0.37 18.17 -14.11
N ARG A 174 0.29 17.40 -14.98
CA ARG A 174 1.74 17.17 -14.90
C ARG A 174 2.47 18.48 -15.21
N ARG A 175 3.09 19.09 -14.20
CA ARG A 175 4.03 20.21 -14.43
C ARG A 175 5.14 19.74 -15.38
N GLU A 176 5.23 20.45 -16.51
CA GLU A 176 6.36 20.55 -17.44
C GLU A 176 7.27 19.33 -17.56
N ASP A 177 6.76 18.28 -18.20
CA ASP A 177 7.54 17.31 -18.97
C ASP A 177 6.84 17.15 -20.34
N PRO A 178 7.54 16.77 -21.43
CA PRO A 178 7.05 16.89 -22.80
C PRO A 178 5.71 16.16 -23.01
N PRO A 179 4.88 16.58 -23.98
CA PRO A 179 3.48 16.18 -24.10
C PRO A 179 3.34 14.65 -24.07
N GLY A 180 2.91 14.15 -22.92
CA GLY A 180 2.81 12.73 -22.60
C GLY A 180 1.37 12.35 -22.23
N PRO A 181 0.88 11.18 -22.63
CA PRO A 181 -0.50 10.75 -22.38
C PRO A 181 -0.80 10.45 -20.89
N ALA A 182 -2.08 10.59 -20.50
CA ALA A 182 -2.59 10.51 -19.12
C ALA A 182 -2.37 9.16 -18.43
N ALA A 183 -1.56 9.10 -17.38
CA ALA A 183 -1.32 7.85 -16.65
C ALA A 183 -2.28 7.70 -15.43
N ALA A 184 -3.03 6.60 -15.38
CA ALA A 184 -3.61 6.07 -14.16
C ALA A 184 -2.56 5.18 -13.47
N SER A 185 -2.32 5.40 -12.17
CA SER A 185 -1.48 4.53 -11.34
C SER A 185 -2.39 3.87 -10.31
N SER A 186 -2.51 2.55 -10.35
CA SER A 186 -3.20 1.75 -9.34
C SER A 186 -2.18 0.88 -8.60
N CYS A 187 -2.00 1.15 -7.31
CA CYS A 187 -1.24 0.28 -6.43
C CYS A 187 -2.18 -0.79 -5.87
N ALA A 188 -2.70 -1.67 -6.72
CA ALA A 188 -3.53 -2.80 -6.27
C ALA A 188 -2.64 -4.04 -6.02
N GLU A 189 -2.55 -4.49 -4.78
CA GLU A 189 -1.97 -5.78 -4.42
C GLU A 189 -3.09 -6.75 -4.02
N ALA A 190 -3.30 -7.81 -4.81
CA ALA A 190 -4.33 -8.81 -4.57
C ALA A 190 -3.95 -9.74 -3.40
N PRO A 191 -4.92 -10.19 -2.58
CA PRO A 191 -4.69 -11.21 -1.57
C PRO A 191 -4.25 -12.54 -2.23
N LYS A 192 -3.34 -13.26 -1.54
CA LYS A 192 -2.91 -14.60 -1.94
C LYS A 192 -4.14 -15.49 -2.17
N ALA A 193 -4.32 -16.00 -3.38
CA ALA A 193 -5.24 -17.09 -3.64
C ALA A 193 -4.69 -18.38 -3.00
N THR A 194 -5.10 -18.68 -1.77
CA THR A 194 -4.90 -20.01 -1.20
C THR A 194 -5.71 -20.97 -2.04
N ARG A 195 -5.06 -21.72 -2.93
CA ARG A 195 -5.68 -22.83 -3.64
C ARG A 195 -6.07 -23.86 -2.58
N GLN A 196 -7.30 -23.81 -2.07
CA GLN A 196 -7.87 -24.97 -1.41
C GLN A 196 -7.99 -26.05 -2.49
N HIS A 197 -7.00 -26.93 -2.56
CA HIS A 197 -7.23 -28.25 -3.10
C HIS A 197 -8.30 -28.88 -2.21
N GLN A 198 -9.56 -28.83 -2.64
CA GLN A 198 -10.54 -29.83 -2.24
C GLN A 198 -10.10 -31.14 -2.88
N GLY A 199 -9.12 -31.78 -2.25
CA GLY A 199 -8.93 -33.22 -2.40
C GLY A 199 -10.19 -33.92 -1.87
N PRO A 200 -10.59 -35.05 -2.47
CA PRO A 200 -11.75 -35.79 -2.00
C PRO A 200 -11.58 -36.13 -0.50
N GLN A 201 -12.64 -35.93 0.28
CA GLN A 201 -12.68 -36.27 1.70
C GLN A 201 -12.25 -37.73 1.91
N PRO A 202 -11.32 -38.04 2.83
CA PRO A 202 -11.03 -39.41 3.20
C PRO A 202 -12.17 -39.97 4.05
N ALA A 203 -12.55 -41.21 3.77
CA ALA A 203 -13.49 -41.98 4.59
C ALA A 203 -12.92 -42.19 6.01
N PRO A 204 -13.77 -42.35 7.05
CA PRO A 204 -13.29 -42.43 8.43
C PRO A 204 -12.53 -43.73 8.66
N GLY A 205 -11.21 -43.65 8.93
CA GLY A 205 -10.46 -44.84 9.37
C GLY A 205 -8.95 -44.91 9.15
N GLU A 206 -8.25 -43.91 8.58
CA GLU A 206 -6.79 -44.03 8.33
C GLU A 206 -5.98 -42.87 8.89
N SER A 207 -4.80 -43.21 9.43
CA SER A 207 -3.84 -42.30 10.05
C SER A 207 -2.80 -41.81 9.03
N ALA A 208 -2.51 -40.51 9.03
CA ALA A 208 -1.54 -39.90 8.11
C ALA A 208 -0.09 -39.96 8.66
N PRO A 209 0.94 -40.21 7.82
CA PRO A 209 2.32 -40.01 8.21
C PRO A 209 2.77 -38.56 7.97
N ALA A 210 3.75 -38.13 8.76
CA ALA A 210 4.37 -36.81 8.75
C ALA A 210 5.14 -36.53 7.44
N GLY A 211 4.91 -35.36 6.84
CA GLY A 211 5.63 -34.85 5.68
C GLY A 211 6.09 -33.41 5.92
N GLY A 212 7.37 -33.14 5.68
CA GLY A 212 8.08 -31.90 5.99
C GLY A 212 7.71 -30.70 5.12
N ALA A 213 8.04 -29.52 5.64
CA ALA A 213 7.90 -28.23 5.01
C ALA A 213 8.88 -28.09 3.84
N ALA A 214 8.36 -27.79 2.65
CA ALA A 214 9.11 -27.20 1.56
C ALA A 214 8.63 -25.74 1.43
N ASP A 215 9.55 -24.81 1.60
CA ASP A 215 9.36 -23.38 1.33
C ASP A 215 9.28 -23.16 -0.19
N GLU A 216 8.15 -22.64 -0.68
CA GLU A 216 8.06 -22.05 -2.03
C GLU A 216 7.89 -20.53 -1.92
N GLU A 217 8.97 -19.80 -2.24
CA GLU A 217 8.92 -18.38 -2.57
C GLU A 217 8.21 -18.18 -3.92
N GLY A 218 6.92 -17.83 -3.89
CA GLY A 218 6.15 -17.49 -5.08
C GLY A 218 6.04 -15.98 -5.31
N SER A 219 6.73 -15.45 -6.32
CA SER A 219 6.48 -14.12 -6.87
C SER A 219 5.17 -14.12 -7.68
N VAL A 220 4.14 -13.41 -7.22
CA VAL A 220 2.83 -13.35 -7.89
C VAL A 220 2.82 -12.21 -8.92
N HIS A 221 2.64 -12.57 -10.19
CA HIS A 221 2.29 -11.65 -11.29
C HIS A 221 0.77 -11.62 -11.44
N GLN A 222 0.14 -10.45 -11.38
CA GLN A 222 -1.29 -10.31 -11.71
C GLN A 222 -1.47 -10.14 -13.21
N SER A 223 -2.42 -10.89 -13.78
CA SER A 223 -2.81 -10.75 -15.18
C SER A 223 -3.70 -9.51 -15.38
N PRO A 224 -3.44 -8.68 -16.40
CA PRO A 224 -4.28 -7.53 -16.76
C PRO A 224 -5.76 -7.83 -17.05
N GLU A 225 -6.13 -9.11 -17.16
CA GLU A 225 -7.48 -9.60 -17.49
C GLU A 225 -8.52 -9.32 -16.40
N ARG A 226 -8.11 -8.97 -15.17
CA ARG A 226 -9.00 -8.70 -14.01
C ARG A 226 -9.26 -7.21 -13.75
N MET A 227 -8.83 -6.32 -14.64
CA MET A 227 -9.06 -4.88 -14.52
C MET A 227 -10.02 -4.38 -15.59
N ARG A 228 -10.97 -3.53 -15.20
CA ARG A 228 -11.91 -2.86 -16.11
C ARG A 228 -11.83 -1.36 -15.93
N ALA A 229 -11.93 -0.63 -17.04
CA ALA A 229 -11.92 0.84 -17.04
C ALA A 229 -13.08 1.40 -17.87
N GLY A 230 -13.91 2.25 -17.26
CA GLY A 230 -15.12 2.81 -17.90
C GLY A 230 -15.46 4.22 -17.41
N ARG A 231 -16.41 4.89 -18.08
CA ARG A 231 -16.88 6.24 -17.72
C ARG A 231 -18.11 6.27 -16.82
N ASP A 232 -18.86 5.16 -16.68
CA ASP A 232 -19.99 5.00 -15.75
C ASP A 232 -20.46 3.54 -15.68
N GLU A 233 -21.20 3.18 -14.63
CA GLU A 233 -21.87 1.87 -14.49
C GLU A 233 -22.90 1.67 -15.62
N GLY A 234 -22.49 1.03 -16.72
CA GLY A 234 -23.40 0.57 -17.78
C GLY A 234 -23.10 1.03 -19.20
N THR A 235 -21.93 1.63 -19.49
CA THR A 235 -21.52 1.91 -20.88
C THR A 235 -20.41 0.96 -21.35
N GLU A 236 -20.67 0.31 -22.50
CA GLU A 236 -19.86 -0.71 -23.17
C GLU A 236 -18.39 -0.30 -23.44
N GLU A 237 -17.55 -1.33 -23.53
CA GLU A 237 -16.11 -1.34 -23.86
C GLU A 237 -15.71 -0.39 -25.01
N ALA A 238 -15.39 0.87 -24.69
CA ALA A 238 -14.86 1.83 -25.67
C ALA A 238 -13.44 2.32 -25.35
N SER A 239 -12.74 1.67 -24.41
CA SER A 239 -11.40 2.04 -23.97
C SER A 239 -10.36 1.00 -24.41
N ASP A 240 -9.35 1.44 -25.18
CA ASP A 240 -8.12 0.67 -25.31
C ASP A 240 -7.28 0.96 -24.06
N VAL A 241 -7.03 -0.05 -23.22
CA VAL A 241 -6.25 0.10 -21.99
C VAL A 241 -4.89 -0.57 -22.16
N SER A 242 -3.81 0.22 -22.03
CA SER A 242 -2.44 -0.34 -22.01
C SER A 242 -1.90 -0.32 -20.59
N TRP A 243 -1.63 -1.51 -20.05
CA TRP A 243 -1.06 -1.68 -18.72
C TRP A 243 0.45 -1.88 -18.81
N ILE A 244 1.19 -1.23 -17.91
CA ILE A 244 2.61 -1.46 -17.66
C ILE A 244 2.72 -2.04 -16.25
N THR A 245 3.22 -3.26 -16.16
CA THR A 245 3.57 -3.87 -14.87
C THR A 245 4.94 -3.35 -14.43
N GLY A 246 5.00 -2.76 -13.24
CA GLY A 246 6.23 -2.21 -12.68
C GLY A 246 7.02 -3.25 -11.88
N TRP A 247 7.72 -4.19 -12.52
CA TRP A 247 8.96 -4.78 -11.96
C TRP A 247 9.70 -5.66 -13.00
N LYS A 248 10.96 -5.32 -13.30
CA LYS A 248 11.97 -6.31 -13.73
C LYS A 248 12.93 -6.47 -12.56
N SER A 249 12.94 -7.65 -11.94
CA SER A 249 13.98 -8.02 -10.98
C SER A 249 15.32 -8.01 -11.71
N SER A 250 16.18 -7.02 -11.42
CA SER A 250 17.58 -7.08 -11.79
C SER A 250 18.27 -8.04 -10.82
N ARG A 251 18.07 -9.35 -11.00
CA ARG A 251 19.04 -10.32 -10.46
C ARG A 251 20.32 -10.12 -11.25
N GLY A 252 21.33 -9.58 -10.58
CA GLY A 252 22.70 -9.60 -11.06
C GLY A 252 23.06 -11.05 -11.36
N GLU A 253 23.37 -11.34 -12.62
CA GLU A 253 24.05 -12.56 -12.99
C GLU A 253 25.39 -12.60 -12.25
N ASN A 254 25.52 -13.55 -11.32
CA ASN A 254 26.81 -14.00 -10.81
C ASN A 254 27.70 -14.34 -12.01
N ARG A 255 28.71 -13.49 -12.28
CA ARG A 255 29.87 -13.91 -13.04
C ARG A 255 30.80 -14.67 -12.10
N PRO A 256 31.17 -15.93 -12.39
CA PRO A 256 32.19 -16.61 -11.61
C PRO A 256 33.54 -15.92 -11.83
N LEU A 257 34.34 -15.89 -10.77
CA LEU A 257 35.77 -15.52 -10.78
C LEU A 257 36.57 -16.45 -11.69
#